data_AF-A0A7J9RID7-F1
#
_entry.id   AF-A0A7J9RID7-F1
#
_cell.length_a   1.000
_cell.length_b   1.000
_cell.length_c   1.000
_cell.angle_alpha   90.00
_cell.angle_beta   90.00
_cell.angle_gamma   90.00
#
_symmetry.space_group_name_H-M   'P 1'
#
loop_
_entity.id
_entity.type
_entity.pdbx_description
1 polymer ?
#
loop_
_entity_poly.entity_id
_entity_poly.type
_entity_poly.pdbx_seq_one_letter_code
_entity_poly.pdbx_strand_id
1 'polypeptide(L)'
;NVAESQKGQKSAEVDRRVFIQQQEATGVQGENLSRAEIASYQADLEEKEAAAMQRAEVARRTAEMEVQKAQYSLEQERLRAEEIVREEISKTQIEIAAEAEAERQRRIAQGEADAVLARYNAEAEGTKAVLEAKANGYKQLVASAGGDVKAAATLLMVEKIEEIVARQTEAIANLQIDKITVWDSGSGGEGGSTANFVSSLIRSLPPVHDVAKMAGVDLPDYLGSMKEE
;
A
#
# COMPACT_ATOMS: atom_id res chain seq x y z
N ASN A 1 -84.31 14.18 114.32
CA ASN A 1 -84.76 12.84 113.87
C ASN A 1 -85.10 12.76 112.36
N VAL A 2 -86.18 13.36 111.83
CA VAL A 2 -86.52 13.18 110.38
C VAL A 2 -85.51 13.83 109.42
N ALA A 3 -85.02 15.04 109.73
CA ALA A 3 -84.06 15.75 108.90
C ALA A 3 -82.66 15.10 108.86
N GLU A 4 -82.23 14.46 109.95
CA GLU A 4 -80.98 13.69 110.00
C GLU A 4 -81.07 12.40 109.17
N SER A 5 -82.21 11.72 109.22
CA SER A 5 -82.46 10.53 108.40
C SER A 5 -82.42 10.84 106.90
N GLN A 6 -83.07 11.94 106.47
CA GLN A 6 -83.02 12.39 105.07
C GLN A 6 -81.61 12.79 104.63
N LYS A 7 -80.81 13.43 105.51
CA LYS A 7 -79.40 13.73 105.24
C LYS A 7 -78.57 12.45 105.07
N GLY A 8 -78.77 11.45 105.94
CA GLY A 8 -78.07 10.16 105.84
C GLY A 8 -78.41 9.40 104.57
N GLN A 9 -79.70 9.37 104.19
CA GLN A 9 -80.15 8.76 102.93
C GLN A 9 -79.54 9.44 101.70
N LYS A 10 -79.50 10.79 101.69
CA LYS A 10 -78.89 11.55 100.59
C LYS A 10 -77.37 11.32 100.51
N SER A 11 -76.70 11.25 101.66
CA SER A 11 -75.26 10.94 101.73
C SER A 11 -74.96 9.57 101.14
N ALA A 12 -75.72 8.54 101.55
CA ALA A 12 -75.54 7.19 101.02
C ALA A 12 -75.84 7.09 99.51
N GLU A 13 -76.79 7.87 99.00
CA GLU A 13 -77.08 7.94 97.57
C GLU A 13 -75.92 8.59 96.78
N VAL A 14 -75.33 9.66 97.31
CA VAL A 14 -74.13 10.29 96.73
C VAL A 14 -72.94 9.34 96.76
N ASP A 15 -72.67 8.73 97.91
CA ASP A 15 -71.56 7.78 98.09
C ASP A 15 -71.70 6.60 97.11
N ARG A 16 -72.92 6.09 96.92
CA ARG A 16 -73.21 5.04 95.93
C ARG A 16 -72.94 5.52 94.50
N ARG A 17 -73.37 6.72 94.12
CA ARG A 17 -73.13 7.26 92.77
C ARG A 17 -71.64 7.49 92.53
N VAL A 18 -70.91 8.04 93.51
CA VAL A 18 -69.46 8.24 93.45
C VAL A 18 -68.76 6.90 93.26
N PHE A 19 -69.11 5.89 94.07
CA PHE A 19 -68.53 4.56 93.94
C PHE A 19 -68.78 3.95 92.56
N ILE A 20 -70.02 4.02 92.03
CA ILE A 20 -70.35 3.51 90.69
C ILE A 20 -69.54 4.24 89.61
N GLN A 21 -69.51 5.58 89.65
CA GLN A 21 -68.76 6.39 88.68
C GLN A 21 -67.25 6.12 88.75
N GLN A 22 -66.71 5.85 89.94
CA GLN A 22 -65.30 5.52 90.12
C GLN A 22 -64.95 4.14 89.55
N GLN A 23 -65.86 3.16 89.71
CA GLN A 23 -65.71 1.84 89.09
C GLN A 23 -65.85 1.91 87.56
N GLU A 24 -66.80 2.70 87.04
CA GLU A 24 -66.93 2.95 85.60
C GLU A 24 -65.68 3.64 85.03
N ALA A 25 -65.12 4.64 85.72
CA ALA A 25 -63.89 5.30 85.31
C ALA A 25 -62.69 4.33 85.26
N THR A 26 -62.59 3.43 86.25
CA THR A 26 -61.55 2.39 86.29
C THR A 26 -61.72 1.39 85.14
N GLY A 27 -62.97 0.99 84.84
CA GLY A 27 -63.31 0.14 83.70
C GLY A 27 -62.93 0.79 82.37
N VAL A 28 -63.33 2.04 82.14
CA VAL A 28 -63.01 2.81 80.93
C VAL A 28 -61.51 3.01 80.78
N GLN A 29 -60.78 3.24 81.88
CA GLN A 29 -59.32 3.31 81.85
C GLN A 29 -58.70 2.00 81.38
N GLY A 30 -59.16 0.85 81.89
CA GLY A 30 -58.69 -0.48 81.47
C GLY A 30 -59.02 -0.81 80.01
N GLU A 31 -60.22 -0.44 79.55
CA GLU A 31 -60.64 -0.59 78.15
C GLU A 31 -59.79 0.26 77.21
N ASN A 32 -59.51 1.51 77.57
CA ASN A 32 -58.64 2.38 76.77
C ASN A 32 -57.19 1.89 76.74
N LEU A 33 -56.67 1.37 77.87
CA LEU A 33 -55.34 0.77 77.91
C LEU A 33 -55.26 -0.43 76.98
N SER A 34 -56.24 -1.33 77.04
CA SER A 34 -56.33 -2.51 76.17
C SER A 34 -56.45 -2.12 74.70
N ARG A 35 -57.25 -1.10 74.38
CA ARG A 35 -57.37 -0.58 73.00
C ARG A 35 -56.06 0.03 72.50
N ALA A 36 -55.33 0.76 73.35
CA ALA A 36 -54.04 1.31 73.00
C ALA A 36 -53.00 0.21 72.74
N GLU A 37 -52.99 -0.84 73.57
CA GLU A 37 -52.12 -2.02 73.35
C GLU A 37 -52.47 -2.75 72.06
N ILE A 38 -53.76 -3.00 71.78
CA ILE A 38 -54.19 -3.62 70.51
C ILE A 38 -53.73 -2.79 69.30
N ALA A 39 -53.90 -1.47 69.35
CA ALA A 39 -53.46 -0.57 68.28
C ALA A 39 -51.93 -0.61 68.13
N SER A 40 -51.17 -0.68 69.22
CA SER A 40 -49.71 -0.82 69.19
C SER A 40 -49.30 -2.14 68.54
N TYR A 41 -49.92 -3.26 68.91
CA TYR A 41 -49.59 -4.57 68.30
C TYR A 41 -49.94 -4.63 66.82
N GLN A 42 -51.03 -3.97 66.41
CA GLN A 42 -51.40 -3.85 64.99
C GLN A 42 -50.38 -3.01 64.22
N ALA A 43 -49.94 -1.87 64.77
CA ALA A 43 -48.90 -1.05 64.16
C ALA A 43 -47.57 -1.82 64.02
N ASP A 44 -47.15 -2.55 65.06
CA ASP A 44 -45.94 -3.37 65.02
C ASP A 44 -46.03 -4.51 63.98
N LEU A 45 -47.23 -5.10 63.82
CA LEU A 45 -47.47 -6.12 62.80
C LEU A 45 -47.35 -5.51 61.40
N GLU A 46 -48.00 -4.38 61.16
CA GLU A 46 -47.98 -3.69 59.87
C GLU A 46 -46.57 -3.22 59.50
N GLU A 47 -45.78 -2.73 60.46
CA GLU A 47 -44.37 -2.38 60.27
C GLU A 47 -43.56 -3.62 59.83
N LYS A 48 -43.73 -4.75 60.52
CA LYS A 48 -43.02 -5.99 60.20
C LYS A 48 -43.43 -6.55 58.84
N GLU A 49 -44.70 -6.48 58.49
CA GLU A 49 -45.22 -6.88 57.18
C GLU A 49 -44.65 -6.00 56.06
N ALA A 50 -44.66 -4.67 56.24
CA ALA A 50 -44.09 -3.73 55.27
C ALA A 50 -42.58 -3.95 55.09
N ALA A 51 -41.84 -4.16 56.18
CA ALA A 51 -40.40 -4.46 56.13
C ALA A 51 -40.11 -5.80 55.42
N ALA A 52 -40.95 -6.82 55.64
CA ALA A 52 -40.85 -8.10 54.95
C ALA A 52 -41.15 -7.96 53.44
N MET A 53 -42.20 -7.20 53.08
CA MET A 53 -42.53 -6.91 51.68
C MET A 53 -41.41 -6.14 50.98
N GLN A 54 -40.87 -5.09 51.62
CA GLN A 54 -39.75 -4.32 51.09
C GLN A 54 -38.53 -5.23 50.86
N ARG A 55 -38.19 -6.08 51.83
CA ARG A 55 -37.06 -7.02 51.70
C ARG A 55 -37.28 -7.99 50.54
N ALA A 56 -38.48 -8.55 50.41
CA ALA A 56 -38.83 -9.47 49.33
C ALA A 56 -38.77 -8.78 47.96
N GLU A 57 -39.30 -7.56 47.84
CA GLU A 57 -39.28 -6.79 46.59
C GLU A 57 -37.84 -6.42 46.20
N VAL A 58 -37.03 -5.92 47.13
CA VAL A 58 -35.62 -5.61 46.89
C VAL A 58 -34.85 -6.85 46.46
N ALA A 59 -35.04 -8.00 47.13
CA ALA A 59 -34.43 -9.27 46.74
C ALA A 59 -34.86 -9.71 45.33
N ARG A 60 -36.15 -9.56 44.99
CA ARG A 60 -36.66 -9.89 43.65
C ARG A 60 -36.05 -8.98 42.59
N ARG A 61 -36.04 -7.67 42.81
CA ARG A 61 -35.49 -6.69 41.85
C ARG A 61 -33.98 -6.82 41.67
N THR A 62 -33.25 -7.11 42.74
CA THR A 62 -31.80 -7.36 42.66
C THR A 62 -31.51 -8.63 41.85
N ALA A 63 -32.24 -9.73 42.09
CA ALA A 63 -32.12 -10.94 41.29
C ALA A 63 -32.48 -10.69 39.80
N GLU A 64 -33.57 -9.97 39.51
CA GLU A 64 -33.95 -9.57 38.15
C GLU A 64 -32.84 -8.74 37.47
N MET A 65 -32.26 -7.76 38.18
CA MET A 65 -31.17 -6.94 37.66
C MET A 65 -29.91 -7.78 37.38
N GLU A 66 -29.56 -8.72 38.26
CA GLU A 66 -28.41 -9.60 38.05
C GLU A 66 -28.59 -10.51 36.84
N VAL A 67 -29.78 -11.08 36.66
CA VAL A 67 -30.12 -11.88 35.47
C VAL A 67 -30.02 -11.03 34.21
N GLN A 68 -30.58 -9.82 34.21
CA GLN A 68 -30.50 -8.91 33.05
C GLN A 68 -29.05 -8.49 32.76
N LYS A 69 -28.26 -8.21 33.80
CA LYS A 69 -26.84 -7.86 33.64
C LYS A 69 -26.04 -9.02 33.06
N ALA A 70 -26.30 -10.24 33.50
CA ALA A 70 -25.69 -11.45 32.94
C ALA A 70 -26.07 -11.63 31.46
N GLN A 71 -27.36 -11.50 31.12
CA GLN A 71 -27.83 -11.57 29.73
C GLN A 71 -27.22 -10.48 28.84
N TYR A 72 -27.20 -9.24 29.31
CA TYR A 72 -26.57 -8.13 28.60
C TYR A 72 -25.09 -8.38 28.35
N SER A 73 -24.36 -8.86 29.36
CA SER A 73 -22.93 -9.18 29.21
C SER A 73 -22.71 -10.30 28.20
N LEU A 74 -23.55 -11.35 28.21
CA LEU A 74 -23.47 -12.43 27.25
C LEU A 74 -23.72 -11.93 25.81
N GLU A 75 -24.74 -11.09 25.63
CA GLU A 75 -25.06 -10.54 24.32
C GLU A 75 -23.99 -9.57 23.83
N GLN A 76 -23.41 -8.76 24.73
CA GLN A 76 -22.29 -7.89 24.40
C GLN A 76 -21.07 -8.68 23.93
N GLU A 77 -20.71 -9.77 24.63
CA GLU A 77 -19.60 -10.63 24.21
C GLU A 77 -19.91 -11.36 22.89
N ARG A 78 -21.16 -11.77 22.66
CA ARG A 78 -21.60 -12.34 21.37
C ARG A 78 -21.42 -11.36 20.22
N LEU A 79 -21.90 -10.12 20.38
CA LEU A 79 -21.80 -9.07 19.36
C LEU A 79 -20.34 -8.67 19.12
N ARG A 80 -19.53 -8.56 20.17
CA ARG A 80 -18.09 -8.31 20.05
C ARG A 80 -17.38 -9.43 19.30
N ALA A 81 -17.68 -10.69 19.63
CA ALA A 81 -17.10 -11.82 18.94
C ALA A 81 -17.50 -11.82 17.46
N GLU A 82 -18.76 -11.52 17.13
CA GLU A 82 -19.24 -11.40 15.75
C GLU A 82 -18.53 -10.28 14.97
N GLU A 83 -18.35 -9.11 15.57
CA GLU A 83 -17.63 -7.99 14.97
C GLU A 83 -16.14 -8.30 14.77
N ILE A 84 -15.49 -8.93 15.76
CA ILE A 84 -14.08 -9.37 15.66
C ILE A 84 -13.92 -10.37 14.52
N VAL A 85 -14.81 -11.38 14.42
CA VAL A 85 -14.76 -12.37 13.34
C VAL A 85 -14.93 -11.69 11.97
N ARG A 86 -15.83 -10.72 11.85
CA ARG A 86 -16.02 -9.96 10.61
C ARG A 86 -14.76 -9.19 10.21
N GLU A 87 -14.13 -8.51 11.17
CA GLU A 87 -12.90 -7.75 10.93
C GLU A 87 -11.72 -8.67 10.60
N GLU A 88 -11.62 -9.82 11.26
CA GLU A 88 -10.59 -10.82 10.98
C GLU A 88 -10.73 -11.43 9.58
N ILE A 89 -11.96 -11.70 9.14
CA ILE A 89 -12.25 -12.13 7.76
C ILE A 89 -11.85 -11.03 6.77
N SER A 90 -12.19 -9.76 7.05
CA SER A 90 -11.83 -8.61 6.21
C SER A 90 -10.31 -8.47 6.09
N LYS A 91 -9.59 -8.53 7.21
CA LYS A 91 -8.13 -8.51 7.25
C LYS A 91 -7.53 -9.65 6.43
N THR A 92 -8.01 -10.88 6.64
CA THR A 92 -7.53 -12.06 5.92
C THR A 92 -7.80 -11.94 4.42
N GLN A 93 -8.96 -11.39 4.02
CA GLN A 93 -9.28 -11.15 2.62
C GLN A 93 -8.31 -10.14 1.97
N ILE A 94 -7.98 -9.06 2.68
CA ILE A 94 -7.01 -8.06 2.21
C ILE A 94 -5.61 -8.67 2.09
N GLU A 95 -5.17 -9.46 3.07
CA GLU A 95 -3.87 -10.15 3.04
C GLU A 95 -3.79 -11.12 1.86
N ILE A 96 -4.80 -11.97 1.66
CA ILE A 96 -4.86 -12.90 0.52
C ILE A 96 -4.87 -12.13 -0.81
N ALA A 97 -5.63 -11.03 -0.90
CA ALA A 97 -5.68 -10.22 -2.13
C ALA A 97 -4.33 -9.56 -2.44
N ALA A 98 -3.65 -9.03 -1.41
CA ALA A 98 -2.33 -8.45 -1.55
C ALA A 98 -1.27 -9.50 -1.94
N GLU A 99 -1.31 -10.68 -1.33
CA GLU A 99 -0.43 -11.79 -1.66
C GLU A 99 -0.67 -12.30 -3.08
N ALA A 100 -1.94 -12.45 -3.48
CA ALA A 100 -2.32 -12.84 -4.83
C ALA A 100 -1.82 -11.84 -5.89
N GLU A 101 -1.94 -10.54 -5.62
CA GLU A 101 -1.44 -9.50 -6.52
C GLU A 101 0.09 -9.49 -6.59
N ALA A 102 0.78 -9.65 -5.46
CA ALA A 102 2.23 -9.76 -5.42
C ALA A 102 2.74 -10.98 -6.19
N GLU A 103 2.07 -12.12 -6.08
CA GLU A 103 2.41 -13.34 -6.80
C GLU A 103 2.09 -13.23 -8.30
N ARG A 104 1.00 -12.53 -8.65
CA ARG A 104 0.67 -12.21 -10.04
C ARG A 104 1.78 -11.37 -10.68
N GLN A 105 2.22 -10.31 -10.00
CA GLN A 105 3.30 -9.44 -10.48
C GLN A 105 4.62 -10.19 -10.61
N ARG A 106 4.97 -11.06 -9.65
CA ARG A 106 6.16 -11.91 -9.74
C ARG A 106 6.13 -12.82 -10.97
N ARG A 107 5.00 -13.49 -11.21
CA ARG A 107 4.85 -14.36 -12.39
C ARG A 107 4.90 -13.61 -13.71
N ILE A 108 4.31 -12.42 -13.78
CA ILE A 108 4.39 -11.57 -14.97
C ILE A 108 5.83 -11.14 -15.22
N ALA A 109 6.51 -10.61 -14.21
CA ALA A 109 7.91 -10.17 -14.33
C ALA A 109 8.83 -11.34 -14.72
N GLN A 110 8.60 -12.53 -14.17
CA GLN A 110 9.35 -13.73 -14.55
C GLN A 110 9.07 -14.14 -16.00
N GLY A 111 7.79 -14.17 -16.41
CA GLY A 111 7.42 -14.47 -17.79
C GLY A 111 7.98 -13.47 -18.80
N GLU A 112 8.02 -12.19 -18.44
CA GLU A 112 8.66 -11.13 -19.24
C GLU A 112 10.18 -11.33 -19.32
N ALA A 113 10.84 -11.63 -18.20
CA ALA A 113 12.27 -11.91 -18.17
C ALA A 113 12.63 -13.13 -19.04
N ASP A 114 11.86 -14.22 -18.92
CA ASP A 114 12.03 -15.44 -19.71
C ASP A 114 11.82 -15.17 -21.21
N ALA A 115 10.80 -14.38 -21.56
CA ALA A 115 10.55 -13.99 -22.94
C ALA A 115 11.68 -13.14 -23.54
N VAL A 116 12.21 -12.20 -22.75
CA VAL A 116 13.34 -11.34 -23.16
C VAL A 116 14.62 -12.17 -23.33
N LEU A 117 14.90 -13.07 -22.39
CA LEU A 117 16.06 -13.97 -22.46
C LEU A 117 15.96 -14.90 -23.67
N ALA A 118 14.79 -15.47 -23.93
CA ALA A 118 14.55 -16.31 -25.10
C ALA A 118 14.76 -15.53 -26.40
N ARG A 119 14.30 -14.27 -26.48
CA ARG A 119 14.53 -13.40 -27.64
C ARG A 119 16.01 -13.12 -27.86
N TYR A 120 16.74 -12.75 -26.81
CA TYR A 120 18.18 -12.48 -26.92
C TYR A 120 18.99 -13.72 -27.28
N ASN A 121 18.64 -14.90 -26.75
CA ASN A 121 19.28 -16.14 -27.14
C ASN A 121 19.01 -16.46 -28.62
N ALA A 122 17.77 -16.31 -29.08
CA ALA A 122 17.44 -16.51 -30.50
C ALA A 122 18.17 -15.53 -31.42
N GLU A 123 18.30 -14.25 -31.02
CA GLU A 123 19.09 -13.25 -31.75
C GLU A 123 20.60 -13.58 -31.75
N ALA A 124 21.14 -14.03 -30.61
CA ALA A 124 22.54 -14.43 -30.48
C ALA A 124 22.84 -15.67 -31.34
N GLU A 125 21.96 -16.68 -31.34
CA GLU A 125 22.07 -17.86 -32.19
C GLU A 125 21.98 -17.51 -33.67
N GLY A 126 21.02 -16.65 -34.04
CA GLY A 126 20.87 -16.18 -35.42
C GLY A 126 22.09 -15.41 -35.91
N THR A 127 22.60 -14.47 -35.11
CA THR A 127 23.81 -13.70 -35.45
C THR A 127 25.05 -14.57 -35.51
N LYS A 128 25.21 -15.51 -34.58
CA LYS A 128 26.29 -16.51 -34.62
C LYS A 128 26.23 -17.34 -35.89
N ALA A 129 25.06 -17.87 -36.26
CA ALA A 129 24.89 -18.66 -37.48
C ALA A 129 25.24 -17.85 -38.75
N VAL A 130 24.85 -16.58 -38.82
CA VAL A 130 25.21 -15.68 -39.93
C VAL A 130 26.72 -15.45 -39.98
N LEU A 131 27.38 -15.21 -38.84
CA LEU A 131 28.82 -15.00 -38.77
C LEU A 131 29.61 -16.26 -39.10
N GLU A 132 29.17 -17.43 -38.64
CA GLU A 132 29.76 -18.72 -38.98
C GLU A 132 29.61 -19.02 -40.48
N ALA A 133 28.44 -18.76 -41.06
CA ALA A 133 28.22 -18.90 -42.50
C ALA A 133 29.14 -17.96 -43.30
N LYS A 134 29.29 -16.69 -42.87
CA LYS A 134 30.24 -15.74 -43.48
C LYS A 134 31.68 -16.23 -43.37
N ALA A 135 32.11 -16.68 -42.20
CA ALA A 135 33.47 -17.18 -41.97
C ALA A 135 33.76 -18.41 -42.85
N ASN A 136 32.80 -19.32 -42.97
CA ASN A 136 32.89 -20.47 -43.88
C ASN A 136 32.94 -20.04 -45.35
N GLY A 137 32.14 -19.05 -45.75
CA GLY A 137 32.19 -18.47 -47.08
C GLY A 137 33.55 -17.85 -47.40
N TYR A 138 34.10 -17.06 -46.48
CA TYR A 138 35.46 -16.50 -46.64
C TYR A 138 36.52 -17.60 -46.75
N LYS A 139 36.42 -18.67 -45.95
CA LYS A 139 37.32 -19.82 -46.05
C LYS A 139 37.25 -20.49 -47.42
N GLN A 140 36.06 -20.63 -47.99
CA GLN A 140 35.87 -21.19 -49.34
C GLN A 140 36.43 -20.26 -50.43
N LEU A 141 36.25 -18.95 -50.30
CA LEU A 141 36.81 -17.97 -51.24
C LEU A 141 38.34 -17.99 -51.23
N VAL A 142 38.96 -18.02 -50.05
CA VAL A 142 40.43 -18.14 -49.91
C VAL A 142 40.94 -19.46 -50.49
N ALA A 143 40.24 -20.57 -50.26
CA ALA A 143 40.58 -21.86 -50.87
C ALA A 143 40.44 -21.84 -52.41
N SER A 144 39.40 -21.19 -52.92
CA SER A 144 39.14 -21.09 -54.37
C SER A 144 40.13 -20.17 -55.09
N ALA A 145 40.67 -19.17 -54.40
CA ALA A 145 41.76 -18.30 -54.88
C ALA A 145 43.13 -19.00 -54.89
N GLY A 146 43.19 -20.33 -54.77
CA GLY A 146 44.43 -21.10 -54.78
C GLY A 146 45.26 -20.97 -53.50
N GLY A 147 44.67 -20.48 -52.41
CA GLY A 147 45.36 -20.23 -51.15
C GLY A 147 46.08 -18.88 -51.06
N ASP A 148 46.02 -18.05 -52.10
CA ASP A 148 46.55 -16.68 -52.03
C ASP A 148 45.58 -15.75 -51.31
N VAL A 149 45.90 -15.51 -50.04
CA VAL A 149 45.13 -14.62 -49.15
C VAL A 149 45.06 -13.19 -49.68
N LYS A 150 46.06 -12.71 -50.44
CA LYS A 150 46.08 -11.34 -50.99
C LYS A 150 45.10 -11.18 -52.15
N ALA A 151 45.00 -12.18 -53.03
CA ALA A 151 44.03 -12.19 -54.12
C ALA A 151 42.59 -12.26 -53.60
N ALA A 152 42.34 -13.10 -52.58
CA ALA A 152 41.03 -13.20 -51.94
C ALA A 152 40.62 -11.91 -51.19
N ALA A 153 41.57 -11.25 -50.51
CA ALA A 153 41.33 -9.96 -49.86
C ALA A 153 41.02 -8.85 -50.88
N THR A 154 41.70 -8.85 -52.03
CA THR A 154 41.42 -7.90 -53.13
C THR A 154 40.02 -8.10 -53.70
N LEU A 155 39.60 -9.35 -53.93
CA LEU A 155 38.23 -9.66 -54.39
C LEU A 155 37.16 -9.21 -53.39
N LEU A 156 37.36 -9.47 -52.09
CA LEU A 156 36.46 -9.01 -51.03
C LEU A 156 36.40 -7.48 -50.91
N MET A 157 37.53 -6.80 -51.09
CA MET A 157 37.58 -5.34 -51.13
C MET A 157 36.80 -4.79 -52.32
N VAL A 158 36.93 -5.38 -53.51
CA VAL A 158 36.16 -4.95 -54.69
C VAL A 158 34.65 -5.10 -54.46
N GLU A 159 34.20 -6.20 -53.86
CA GLU A 159 32.78 -6.40 -53.50
C GLU A 159 32.30 -5.36 -52.47
N LYS A 160 33.13 -5.02 -51.47
CA LYS A 160 32.77 -4.03 -50.43
C LYS A 160 32.92 -2.57 -50.85
N ILE A 161 33.68 -2.28 -51.91
CA ILE A 161 33.78 -0.93 -52.48
C ILE A 161 32.42 -0.44 -52.98
N GLU A 162 31.58 -1.31 -53.58
CA GLU A 162 30.23 -0.91 -54.02
C GLU A 162 29.36 -0.45 -52.85
N GLU A 163 29.33 -1.22 -51.75
CA GLU A 163 28.59 -0.84 -50.53
C GLU A 163 29.12 0.45 -49.89
N ILE A 164 30.45 0.64 -49.87
CA ILE A 164 31.08 1.85 -49.33
C ILE A 164 30.73 3.06 -50.20
N VAL A 165 30.82 2.94 -51.52
CA VAL A 165 30.46 4.01 -52.46
C VAL A 165 28.99 4.35 -52.33
N ALA A 166 28.09 3.36 -52.22
CA ALA A 166 26.67 3.58 -52.01
C ALA A 166 26.36 4.32 -50.69
N ARG A 167 27.02 3.94 -49.58
CA ARG A 167 26.86 4.65 -48.30
C ARG A 167 27.47 6.05 -48.33
N GLN A 168 28.58 6.23 -49.05
CA GLN A 168 29.19 7.55 -49.23
C GLN A 168 28.33 8.46 -50.09
N THR A 169 27.73 7.97 -51.17
CA THR A 169 26.81 8.77 -52.00
C THR A 169 25.53 9.11 -51.24
N GLU A 170 25.02 8.21 -50.39
CA GLU A 170 23.90 8.49 -49.49
C GLU A 170 24.28 9.53 -48.42
N ALA A 171 25.48 9.46 -47.85
CA ALA A 171 25.99 10.46 -46.93
C ALA A 171 26.24 11.83 -47.59
N ILE A 172 26.68 11.86 -48.86
CA ILE A 172 26.83 13.08 -49.67
C ILE A 172 25.46 13.63 -50.09
N ALA A 173 24.49 12.77 -50.40
CA ALA A 173 23.12 13.18 -50.70
C ALA A 173 22.42 13.79 -49.47
N ASN A 174 22.74 13.30 -48.28
CA ASN A 174 22.26 13.84 -47.00
C ASN A 174 23.09 15.05 -46.50
N LEU A 175 24.22 15.36 -47.13
CA LEU A 175 24.90 16.64 -46.96
C LEU A 175 24.15 17.71 -47.77
N GLN A 176 23.14 18.31 -47.15
CA GLN A 176 22.63 19.61 -47.61
C GLN A 176 23.78 20.62 -47.45
N ILE A 177 24.40 21.06 -48.56
CA ILE A 177 25.31 22.22 -48.56
C ILE A 177 24.44 23.46 -48.38
N ASP A 178 23.93 23.65 -47.17
CA ASP A 178 23.21 24.84 -46.76
C ASP A 178 24.22 25.97 -46.55
N LYS A 179 24.27 26.87 -47.54
CA LYS A 179 25.11 28.08 -47.60
C LYS A 179 26.63 27.83 -47.55
N ILE A 180 27.26 28.02 -48.69
CA ILE A 180 28.63 28.57 -48.73
C ILE A 180 28.54 30.00 -48.17
N THR A 181 28.80 30.16 -46.87
CA THR A 181 29.06 31.48 -46.30
C THR A 181 30.55 31.70 -46.38
N VAL A 182 31.00 32.40 -47.42
CA VAL A 182 32.36 32.93 -47.47
C VAL A 182 32.48 33.92 -46.31
N TRP A 183 33.15 33.52 -45.23
CA TRP A 183 33.64 34.46 -44.25
C TRP A 183 34.85 35.16 -44.86
N ASP A 184 34.58 36.29 -45.52
CA ASP A 184 35.56 37.33 -45.76
C ASP A 184 36.05 37.82 -44.39
N SER A 185 37.11 37.21 -43.88
CA SER A 185 37.92 37.83 -42.84
C SER A 185 38.88 38.77 -43.55
N GLY A 186 38.38 39.99 -43.78
CA GLY A 186 39.08 41.04 -44.49
C GLY A 186 40.52 41.24 -43.97
N SER A 187 41.46 40.91 -44.83
CA SER A 187 42.78 41.54 -44.87
C SER A 187 43.10 41.77 -46.34
N GLY A 188 43.03 43.05 -46.74
CA GLY A 188 43.07 43.49 -48.13
C GLY A 188 44.35 43.09 -48.86
N GLY A 189 44.18 42.56 -50.07
CA GLY A 189 45.24 42.28 -51.01
C GLY A 189 44.64 41.71 -52.29
N GLU A 190 44.74 42.47 -53.38
CA GLU A 190 44.12 42.24 -54.67
C GLU A 190 44.63 40.94 -55.33
N GLY A 191 43.84 39.86 -55.23
CA GLY A 191 44.15 38.55 -55.84
C GLY A 191 43.05 37.52 -55.56
N GLY A 192 42.43 37.00 -56.62
CA GLY A 192 41.17 36.23 -56.57
C GLY A 192 41.15 35.03 -55.60
N SER A 193 40.09 35.00 -54.78
CA SER A 193 39.75 33.99 -53.76
C SER A 193 39.50 32.56 -54.28
N THR A 194 39.65 32.31 -55.59
CA THR A 194 39.51 30.97 -56.18
C THR A 194 40.84 30.21 -56.28
N ALA A 195 41.98 30.91 -56.31
CA ALA A 195 43.31 30.26 -56.39
C ALA A 195 43.73 29.63 -55.04
N ASN A 196 43.33 30.23 -53.91
CA ASN A 196 43.64 29.72 -52.58
C ASN A 196 42.76 28.55 -52.12
N PHE A 197 41.60 28.31 -52.74
CA PHE A 197 40.75 27.14 -52.48
C PHE A 197 41.37 25.85 -53.05
N VAL A 198 41.96 25.90 -54.25
CA VAL A 198 42.61 24.74 -54.87
C VAL A 198 43.89 24.34 -54.12
N SER A 199 44.64 25.33 -53.62
CA SER A 199 45.85 25.10 -52.80
C SER A 199 45.53 24.52 -51.40
N SER A 200 44.38 24.84 -50.82
CA SER A 200 43.96 24.32 -49.52
C SER A 200 43.25 22.96 -49.60
N LEU A 201 42.69 22.57 -50.74
CA LEU A 201 42.21 21.20 -50.98
C LEU A 201 43.35 20.19 -51.17
N ILE A 202 44.48 20.62 -51.73
CA ILE A 202 45.72 19.82 -51.81
C ILE A 202 46.39 19.61 -50.44
N ARG A 203 46.05 20.44 -49.44
CA ARG A 203 46.62 20.42 -48.09
C ARG A 203 45.69 19.87 -47.01
N SER A 204 44.43 19.58 -47.34
CA SER A 204 43.39 19.12 -46.40
C SER A 204 43.11 17.62 -46.45
N LEU A 205 43.77 16.87 -47.33
CA LEU A 205 43.92 15.43 -47.15
C LEU A 205 44.99 15.22 -46.07
N PRO A 206 44.65 14.73 -44.87
CA PRO A 206 45.66 14.21 -43.96
C PRO A 206 46.43 13.13 -44.74
N PRO A 207 47.76 13.01 -44.60
CA PRO A 207 48.52 11.99 -45.30
C PRO A 207 47.84 10.65 -45.02
N VAL A 208 47.21 10.06 -46.04
CA VAL A 208 46.45 8.81 -45.90
C VAL A 208 47.33 7.69 -45.33
N HIS A 209 48.64 7.85 -45.49
CA HIS A 209 49.69 7.02 -44.92
C HIS A 209 49.81 7.11 -43.38
N ASP A 210 49.57 8.25 -42.75
CA ASP A 210 49.69 8.40 -41.29
C ASP A 210 48.50 7.77 -40.55
N VAL A 211 47.30 7.88 -41.14
CA VAL A 211 46.09 7.23 -40.61
C VAL A 211 46.16 5.71 -40.81
N ALA A 212 46.69 5.25 -41.95
CA ALA A 212 46.88 3.82 -42.23
C ALA A 212 47.93 3.17 -41.31
N LYS A 213 49.05 3.85 -41.00
CA LYS A 213 50.06 3.38 -40.03
C LYS A 213 49.54 3.34 -38.59
N MET A 214 48.74 4.33 -38.15
CA MET A 214 48.12 4.29 -36.82
C MET A 214 47.07 3.18 -36.69
N ALA A 215 46.46 2.74 -37.80
CA ALA A 215 45.53 1.61 -37.86
C ALA A 215 46.22 0.25 -38.16
N GLY A 216 47.55 0.22 -38.30
CA GLY A 216 48.34 -1.01 -38.49
C GLY A 216 48.26 -1.65 -39.88
N VAL A 217 47.93 -0.88 -40.92
CA VAL A 217 47.78 -1.37 -42.30
C VAL A 217 48.80 -0.69 -43.23
N ASP A 218 49.73 -1.47 -43.79
CA ASP A 218 50.67 -1.00 -44.82
C ASP A 218 49.99 -0.96 -46.19
N LEU A 219 49.99 0.21 -46.82
CA LEU A 219 49.46 0.41 -48.18
C LEU A 219 50.58 0.21 -49.23
N PRO A 220 50.28 -0.39 -50.40
CA PRO A 220 51.27 -0.69 -51.43
C PRO A 220 51.80 0.56 -52.17
N ASP A 221 53.08 0.50 -52.58
CA ASP A 221 53.95 1.63 -53.00
C ASP A 221 53.49 2.48 -54.21
N TYR A 222 52.44 2.09 -54.93
CA TYR A 222 51.95 2.83 -56.09
C TYR A 222 51.05 4.03 -55.75
N LEU A 223 50.73 4.26 -54.47
CA LEU A 223 49.96 5.42 -54.01
C LEU A 223 50.84 6.60 -53.55
N GLY A 224 52.15 6.55 -53.85
CA GLY A 224 53.07 7.67 -53.67
C GLY A 224 53.88 7.57 -52.38
N SER A 225 55.18 7.36 -52.53
CA SER A 225 56.16 7.46 -51.46
C SER A 225 56.55 8.93 -51.23
N MET A 226 56.57 9.39 -49.99
CA MET A 226 57.29 10.62 -49.66
C MET A 226 58.79 10.37 -49.84
N LYS A 227 59.44 11.30 -50.55
CA LYS A 227 60.90 11.39 -50.59
C LYS A 227 61.32 12.03 -49.27
N GLU A 228 62.00 11.28 -48.42
CA GLU A 228 62.73 11.83 -47.27
C GLU A 228 63.96 12.56 -47.82
N GLU A 229 64.00 13.88 -47.65
CA GLU A 229 65.03 14.86 -48.05
C GLU A 229 65.61 14.79 -49.48
#